data_AF-A0A939ZN10-F1
#
_entry.id   AF-A0A939ZN10-F1
#
_cell.length_a   1.000
_cell.length_b   1.000
_cell.length_c   1.000
_cell.angle_alpha   90.00
_cell.angle_beta   90.00
_cell.angle_gamma   90.00
#
_symmetry.space_group_name_H-M   'P 1'
#
loop_
_entity.id
_entity.type
_entity.pdbx_description
1 polymer ?
#
loop_
_entity_poly.entity_id
_entity_poly.type
_entity_poly.pdbx_seq_one_letter_code
_entity_poly.pdbx_strand_id
1 'polypeptide(L)'
;REDHSQVMNAGVRLYADAQNAKTKQENGFDLSDYDRRCLKYAVEYATRLLSIDVNISIDEMLDTAWELFAKYFTPAETGIRQSLTDKYWPAKKAE
;
A
#
# COMPACT_ATOMS: atom_id res chain seq x y z
N ARG A 1 0.82 -1.89 -17.68
CA ARG A 1 1.91 -0.92 -17.43
C ARG A 1 3.15 -1.63 -16.88
N GLU A 2 4.36 -1.06 -17.01
CA GLU A 2 5.65 -1.73 -16.68
C GLU A 2 5.85 -2.01 -15.17
N ASP A 3 5.15 -1.27 -14.33
CA ASP A 3 5.19 -1.30 -12.88
C ASP A 3 4.26 -2.36 -12.27
N HIS A 4 3.37 -2.97 -13.06
CA HIS A 4 2.32 -3.86 -12.57
C HIS A 4 2.82 -4.94 -11.60
N SER A 5 3.86 -5.71 -11.99
CA SER A 5 4.38 -6.78 -11.14
C SER A 5 4.95 -6.26 -9.82
N GLN A 6 5.66 -5.14 -9.86
CA GLN A 6 6.30 -4.55 -8.67
C GLN A 6 5.25 -3.98 -7.71
N VAL A 7 4.25 -3.28 -8.25
CA VAL A 7 3.12 -2.71 -7.50
C VAL A 7 2.31 -3.82 -6.82
N MET A 8 1.96 -4.89 -7.54
CA MET A 8 1.20 -6.01 -6.96
C MET A 8 1.98 -6.72 -5.85
N ASN A 9 3.26 -7.01 -6.08
CA ASN A 9 4.09 -7.67 -5.09
C ASN A 9 4.26 -6.82 -3.82
N ALA A 10 4.49 -5.51 -3.98
CA ALA A 10 4.55 -4.60 -2.84
C ALA A 10 3.20 -4.53 -2.12
N GLY A 11 2.10 -4.42 -2.86
CA GLY A 11 0.76 -4.27 -2.30
C GLY A 11 0.34 -5.44 -1.42
N VAL A 12 0.56 -6.67 -1.90
CA VAL A 12 0.27 -7.90 -1.14
C VAL A 12 1.19 -8.03 0.07
N ARG A 13 2.49 -7.71 -0.06
CA ARG A 13 3.43 -7.79 1.06
C ARG A 13 3.06 -6.81 2.19
N LEU A 14 2.76 -5.55 1.85
CA LEU A 14 2.35 -4.53 2.82
C LEU A 14 1.01 -4.89 3.48
N TYR A 15 0.11 -5.56 2.73
CA TYR A 15 -1.14 -6.09 3.29
C TYR A 15 -0.89 -7.25 4.28
N ALA A 16 0.10 -8.09 4.01
CA ALA A 16 0.52 -9.16 4.94
C ALA A 16 1.16 -8.60 6.21
N ASP A 17 1.96 -7.53 6.11
CA ASP A 17 2.50 -6.83 7.29
C ASP A 17 1.39 -6.33 8.22
N ALA A 18 0.25 -5.89 7.66
CA ALA A 18 -0.91 -5.51 8.45
C ALA A 18 -1.54 -6.70 9.20
N GLN A 19 -1.52 -7.91 8.64
CA GLN A 19 -1.98 -9.10 9.36
C GLN A 19 -1.07 -9.42 10.54
N ASN A 20 0.24 -9.27 10.38
CA ASN A 20 1.20 -9.42 11.48
C ASN A 20 0.97 -8.36 12.57
N ALA A 21 0.74 -7.10 12.18
CA ALA A 21 0.39 -6.03 13.11
C ALA A 21 -0.92 -6.30 13.86
N LYS A 22 -1.92 -6.87 13.18
CA LYS A 22 -3.19 -7.25 13.79
C LYS A 22 -2.99 -8.33 14.85
N THR A 23 -2.22 -9.37 14.54
CA THR A 23 -1.87 -10.42 15.51
C THR A 23 -1.15 -9.85 16.74
N LYS A 24 -0.21 -8.91 16.54
CA LYS A 24 0.45 -8.21 17.67
C LYS A 24 -0.58 -7.50 18.55
N GLN A 25 -1.51 -6.78 17.94
CA GLN A 25 -2.56 -6.04 18.63
C GLN A 25 -3.48 -6.97 19.44
N GLU A 26 -3.92 -8.08 18.83
CA GLU A 26 -4.81 -9.08 19.46
C GLU A 26 -4.14 -9.77 20.65
N ASN A 27 -2.82 -9.95 20.59
CA ASN A 27 -2.03 -10.50 21.69
C ASN A 27 -1.61 -9.45 22.73
N GLY A 28 -2.03 -8.19 22.59
CA GLY A 28 -1.75 -7.12 23.56
C GLY A 28 -0.33 -6.54 23.49
N PHE A 29 0.40 -6.74 22.40
CA PHE A 29 1.69 -6.09 22.18
C PHE A 29 1.52 -4.65 21.72
N ASP A 30 2.47 -3.79 22.11
CA ASP A 30 2.55 -2.43 21.59
C ASP A 30 2.82 -2.42 20.09
N LEU A 31 2.10 -1.54 19.38
CA LEU A 31 2.28 -1.33 17.96
C LEU A 31 3.30 -0.22 17.70
N SER A 32 4.17 -0.43 16.71
CA SER A 32 4.98 0.65 16.15
C SER A 32 4.15 1.62 15.30
N ASP A 33 4.73 2.75 14.90
CA ASP A 33 4.08 3.63 13.92
C ASP A 33 3.83 2.92 12.58
N TYR A 34 4.82 2.16 12.10
CA TYR A 34 4.70 1.34 10.89
C TYR A 34 3.54 0.33 10.99
N ASP A 35 3.44 -0.41 12.11
CA ASP A 35 2.35 -1.36 12.32
C ASP A 35 0.97 -0.67 12.22
N ARG A 36 0.82 0.51 12.83
CA ARG A 36 -0.42 1.30 12.76
C ARG A 36 -0.72 1.78 11.33
N ARG A 37 0.30 2.19 10.56
CA ARG A 37 0.14 2.57 9.15
C ARG A 37 -0.24 1.38 8.28
N CYS A 38 0.37 0.21 8.48
CA CYS A 38 -0.02 -1.03 7.80
C CYS A 38 -1.47 -1.41 8.03
N LEU A 39 -1.97 -1.32 9.27
CA LEU A 39 -3.37 -1.59 9.59
C LEU A 39 -4.33 -0.66 8.83
N LYS A 40 -4.02 0.64 8.77
CA LYS A 40 -4.83 1.61 8.01
C LYS A 40 -4.76 1.36 6.50
N TYR A 41 -3.55 1.09 5.99
CA TYR A 41 -3.35 0.73 4.59
C TYR A 41 -4.17 -0.49 4.20
N ALA A 42 -4.20 -1.55 5.02
CA ALA A 42 -4.94 -2.76 4.69
C ALA A 42 -6.45 -2.53 4.52
N VAL A 43 -7.04 -1.65 5.32
CA VAL A 43 -8.45 -1.28 5.18
C VAL A 43 -8.72 -0.58 3.85
N GLU A 44 -7.91 0.42 3.50
CA GLU A 44 -8.10 1.14 2.23
C GLU A 44 -7.71 0.30 1.01
N TYR A 45 -6.69 -0.55 1.10
CA TYR A 45 -6.31 -1.48 0.05
C TYR A 45 -7.43 -2.49 -0.23
N ALA A 46 -8.00 -3.10 0.82
CA ALA A 46 -9.11 -4.04 0.65
C ALA A 46 -10.34 -3.37 0.03
N THR A 47 -10.72 -2.18 0.51
CA THR A 47 -11.93 -1.49 0.06
C THR A 47 -11.80 -0.87 -1.32
N ARG A 48 -10.62 -0.33 -1.69
CA ARG A 48 -10.40 0.37 -2.97
C ARG A 48 -9.87 -0.51 -4.09
N LEU A 49 -9.28 -1.67 -3.79
CA LEU A 49 -8.62 -2.51 -4.80
C LEU A 49 -9.06 -3.97 -4.81
N LEU A 50 -9.47 -4.55 -3.67
CA LEU A 50 -9.84 -5.98 -3.60
C LEU A 50 -11.34 -6.23 -3.54
N SER A 51 -12.14 -5.21 -3.20
CA SER A 51 -13.58 -5.37 -3.05
C SER A 51 -14.23 -5.73 -4.40
N ILE A 52 -15.21 -6.65 -4.36
CA ILE A 52 -16.02 -7.05 -5.51
C ILE A 52 -16.74 -5.86 -6.16
N ASP A 53 -17.10 -4.85 -5.37
CA ASP A 53 -17.83 -3.67 -5.85
C ASP A 53 -16.92 -2.66 -6.57
N VAL A 54 -15.60 -2.89 -6.60
CA VAL A 54 -14.66 -2.02 -7.30
C VAL A 54 -14.65 -2.35 -8.79
N ASN A 55 -15.09 -1.40 -9.60
CA ASN A 55 -15.09 -1.48 -11.06
C ASN A 55 -14.20 -0.38 -11.66
N ILE A 56 -12.88 -0.62 -11.68
CA ILE A 56 -11.87 0.29 -12.23
C ILE A 56 -10.97 -0.44 -13.23
N SER A 57 -10.38 0.30 -14.17
CA SER A 57 -9.41 -0.24 -15.11
C SER A 57 -8.10 -0.65 -14.43
N ILE A 58 -7.28 -1.45 -15.12
CA ILE A 58 -5.95 -1.85 -14.61
C ILE A 58 -5.05 -0.63 -14.36
N ASP A 59 -5.11 0.38 -15.22
CA ASP A 59 -4.28 1.58 -15.04
C ASP A 59 -4.72 2.40 -13.82
N GLU A 60 -6.03 2.58 -13.63
CA GLU A 60 -6.59 3.23 -12.43
C GLU A 60 -6.30 2.47 -11.14
N MET A 61 -6.31 1.13 -11.20
CA MET A 61 -5.93 0.27 -10.08
C MET A 61 -4.46 0.49 -9.69
N LEU A 62 -3.56 0.58 -10.68
CA LEU A 62 -2.15 0.84 -10.42
C LEU A 62 -1.91 2.25 -9.86
N ASP A 63 -2.62 3.27 -10.37
CA ASP A 63 -2.55 4.63 -9.83
C ASP A 63 -3.07 4.71 -8.41
N THR A 64 -4.20 4.06 -8.13
CA THR A 64 -4.76 3.93 -6.79
C THR A 64 -3.78 3.24 -5.83
N ALA A 65 -3.07 2.21 -6.28
CA ALA A 65 -2.06 1.56 -5.46
C ALA A 65 -0.89 2.50 -5.12
N TRP A 66 -0.38 3.28 -6.09
CA TRP A 66 0.66 4.28 -5.84
C TRP A 66 0.21 5.39 -4.88
N GLU A 67 -1.05 5.85 -4.98
CA GLU A 67 -1.64 6.78 -4.03
C GLU A 67 -1.65 6.21 -2.61
N LEU A 68 -2.10 4.96 -2.46
CA LEU A 68 -2.12 4.28 -1.16
C LEU A 68 -0.70 4.09 -0.62
N PHE A 69 0.26 3.74 -1.46
CA PHE A 69 1.66 3.64 -1.05
C PHE A 69 2.18 4.97 -0.53
N ALA A 70 1.98 6.07 -1.25
CA ALA A 70 2.47 7.38 -0.82
C ALA A 70 1.75 7.95 0.41
N LYS A 71 0.48 7.56 0.62
CA LYS A 71 -0.30 7.96 1.79
C LYS A 71 0.19 7.28 3.07
N TYR A 72 0.59 6.01 2.98
CA TYR A 72 0.90 5.20 4.16
C TYR A 72 2.36 4.83 4.32
N PHE A 73 3.19 4.98 3.30
CA PHE A 73 4.57 4.50 3.29
C PHE A 73 5.52 5.48 2.60
N THR A 74 6.80 5.34 2.91
CA THR A 74 7.88 5.95 2.15
C THR A 74 8.24 5.08 0.95
N PRO A 75 8.89 5.63 -0.10
CA PRO A 75 9.38 4.83 -1.22
C PRO A 75 10.24 3.65 -0.78
N ALA A 76 11.11 3.86 0.22
CA ALA A 76 11.98 2.82 0.77
C ALA A 76 11.18 1.67 1.42
N GLU A 77 10.13 1.97 2.18
CA GLU A 77 9.26 0.97 2.83
C GLU A 77 8.51 0.10 1.80
N THR A 78 8.22 0.64 0.60
CA THR A 78 7.60 -0.17 -0.47
C THR A 78 8.54 -1.20 -1.09
N GLY A 79 9.86 -1.03 -0.97
CA GLY A 79 10.84 -1.90 -1.61
C GLY A 79 10.72 -1.96 -3.14
N ILE A 80 9.98 -1.02 -3.77
CA ILE A 80 9.87 -0.92 -5.22
C ILE A 80 11.14 -0.27 -5.76
N ARG A 81 11.60 -0.73 -6.92
CA ARG A 81 12.82 -0.21 -7.57
C ARG A 81 12.75 1.30 -7.76
N GLN A 82 13.89 1.97 -7.53
CA GLN A 82 14.00 3.42 -7.62
C GLN A 82 13.52 3.97 -8.98
N SER A 83 13.87 3.32 -10.08
CA SER A 83 13.43 3.75 -11.43
C SER A 83 11.92 3.83 -11.60
N LEU A 84 11.15 3.03 -10.85
CA LEU A 84 9.68 3.06 -10.88
C LEU A 84 9.11 4.08 -9.89
N THR A 85 9.70 4.19 -8.70
CA THR A 85 9.29 5.22 -7.74
C THR A 85 9.56 6.62 -8.28
N ASP A 86 10.71 6.87 -8.91
CA ASP A 86 11.00 8.15 -9.56
C ASP A 86 9.98 8.52 -10.65
N LYS A 87 9.39 7.53 -11.32
CA LYS A 87 8.45 7.73 -12.44
C LYS A 87 6.99 7.84 -12.01
N TYR A 88 6.58 7.06 -11.02
CA TYR A 88 5.17 6.87 -10.67
C TYR A 88 4.80 7.32 -9.25
N TRP A 89 5.79 7.64 -8.39
CA TRP A 89 5.47 8.11 -7.05
C TRP A 89 4.73 9.44 -7.13
N PRO A 90 3.53 9.56 -6.53
CA PRO A 90 2.77 10.78 -6.61
C PRO A 90 3.52 11.87 -5.83
N ALA A 91 3.81 12.98 -6.52
CA ALA A 91 4.27 14.19 -5.85
C ALA A 91 3.23 14.57 -4.80
N LYS A 92 3.66 14.89 -3.56
CA LYS A 92 2.77 15.42 -2.54
C LYS A 92 1.94 16.53 -3.18
N LYS A 93 0.62 16.33 -3.34
CA LYS A 93 -0.28 17.47 -3.50
C LYS A 93 -0.13 18.26 -2.21
N ALA A 94 0.48 19.44 -2.31
CA ALA A 94 0.39 20.42 -1.25
C ALA A 94 -1.10 20.69 -1.05
N GLU A 95 -1.64 20.23 0.07
CA GLU A 95 -2.90 20.75 0.61
C GLU A 95 -2.69 22.19 1.09
#